data_AF-A0A8T6RF06-F1
#
_entry.id   AF-A0A8T6RF06-F1
#
_cell.length_a   1.000
_cell.length_b   1.000
_cell.length_c   1.000
_cell.angle_alpha   90.00
_cell.angle_beta   90.00
_cell.angle_gamma   90.00
#
_symmetry.space_group_name_H-M   'P 1'
#
loop_
_entity.id
_entity.type
_entity.pdbx_description
1 polymer ?
#
loop_
_entity_poly.entity_id
_entity_poly.type
_entity_poly.pdbx_seq_one_letter_code
_entity_poly.pdbx_strand_id
1 'polypeptide(L)'
;MHIILLAIHDFWSLVMIVEKQYREGRTTFIGADVDHYSETKKQPTTDMPVFYNPRMKLNRDFSILFLATYLQSSDVKLMCEPLAGCGVRTLRYLNECPGSFQALMFDANPLAIETIQKNIVRNKLTTRANAMIGNAKVLLLTESRGKRFDFVDIDPFGSPTPYLNAAIQSLQPKGALLALTA
;
A
#
# COMPACT_ATOMS: atom_id res chain seq x y z
N MET A 1 23.82 41.72 -8.36
CA MET A 1 22.38 42.05 -8.53
C MET A 1 22.16 42.06 -10.04
N HIS A 2 21.55 41.10 -10.72
CA HIS A 2 20.36 40.33 -10.40
C HIS A 2 20.33 39.00 -11.17
N ILE A 3 19.77 38.00 -10.49
CA ILE A 3 18.81 36.98 -10.96
C ILE A 3 19.29 36.02 -12.06
N ILE A 4 19.76 34.88 -11.55
CA ILE A 4 19.76 33.58 -12.23
C ILE A 4 18.32 33.25 -12.65
N LEU A 5 18.11 33.08 -13.96
CA LEU A 5 16.86 32.60 -14.55
C LEU A 5 16.72 31.10 -14.24
N LEU A 6 16.14 30.76 -13.09
CA LEU A 6 15.72 29.40 -12.74
C LEU A 6 14.47 29.05 -13.56
N ALA A 7 14.67 28.64 -14.80
CA ALA A 7 13.66 27.97 -15.62
C ALA A 7 13.88 26.45 -15.53
N ILE A 8 13.68 25.86 -14.35
CA ILE A 8 13.62 24.39 -14.15
C ILE A 8 12.52 24.05 -13.13
N HIS A 9 11.34 24.63 -13.29
CA HIS A 9 10.14 24.20 -12.60
C HIS A 9 8.99 24.34 -13.59
N ASP A 10 8.60 23.23 -14.22
CA ASP A 10 7.27 22.92 -14.77
C ASP A 10 7.37 21.91 -15.93
N PHE A 11 8.03 20.77 -15.66
CA PHE A 11 8.02 19.60 -16.54
C PHE A 11 7.35 18.40 -15.86
N TRP A 12 6.30 18.67 -15.07
CA TRP A 12 5.34 17.66 -14.63
C TRP A 12 4.00 18.04 -15.23
N SER A 13 3.79 17.64 -16.49
CA SER A 13 2.46 17.50 -17.05
C SER A 13 1.61 16.72 -16.04
N LEU A 14 0.57 17.36 -15.50
CA LEU A 14 -0.45 16.75 -14.64
C LEU A 14 -1.00 15.54 -15.40
N VAL A 15 -0.51 14.33 -15.11
CA VAL A 15 -1.16 13.11 -15.58
C VAL A 15 -2.46 13.02 -14.79
N MET A 16 -3.54 13.56 -15.36
CA MET A 16 -4.86 13.45 -14.77
C MET A 16 -5.30 11.98 -14.88
N ILE A 17 -5.18 11.26 -13.77
CA ILE A 17 -5.73 9.91 -13.64
C ILE A 17 -7.25 10.04 -13.61
N VAL A 18 -7.94 9.23 -14.40
CA VAL A 18 -9.39 9.07 -14.26
C VAL A 18 -9.62 8.27 -12.98
N GLU A 19 -9.97 8.97 -11.91
CA GLU A 19 -10.17 8.41 -10.58
C GLU A 19 -11.62 7.97 -10.37
N LYS A 20 -11.81 6.88 -9.61
CA LYS A 20 -13.11 6.41 -9.15
C LYS A 20 -13.05 6.12 -7.65
N GLN A 21 -14.13 6.45 -6.95
CA GLN A 21 -14.28 6.05 -5.55
C GLN A 21 -14.82 4.62 -5.47
N TYR A 22 -14.17 3.80 -4.66
CA TYR A 22 -14.55 2.43 -4.36
C TYR A 22 -14.93 2.26 -2.90
N ARG A 23 -15.63 1.17 -2.60
CA ARG A 23 -15.89 0.69 -1.25
C ARG A 23 -15.63 -0.80 -1.17
N GLU A 24 -14.76 -1.20 -0.25
CA GLU A 24 -14.56 -2.60 0.13
C GLU A 24 -14.73 -2.74 1.64
N GLY A 25 -15.63 -3.65 2.05
CA GLY A 25 -15.99 -3.78 3.46
C GLY A 25 -16.48 -2.45 4.02
N ARG A 26 -15.88 -2.01 5.13
CA ARG A 26 -16.18 -0.70 5.75
C ARG A 26 -15.29 0.44 5.25
N THR A 27 -14.36 0.17 4.34
CA THR A 27 -13.37 1.15 3.88
C THR A 27 -13.73 1.74 2.52
N THR A 28 -13.65 3.07 2.41
CA THR A 28 -13.77 3.79 1.15
C THR A 28 -12.43 4.36 0.72
N PHE A 29 -12.12 4.29 -0.56
CA PHE A 29 -10.85 4.76 -1.11
C PHE A 29 -11.03 5.19 -2.57
N ILE A 30 -10.09 6.02 -3.04
CA ILE A 30 -9.94 6.41 -4.44
C ILE A 30 -8.89 5.51 -5.08
N GLY A 31 -9.14 5.10 -6.31
CA GLY A 31 -8.14 4.47 -7.18
C GLY A 31 -8.40 4.86 -8.63
N ALA A 32 -7.55 4.38 -9.54
CA ALA A 32 -7.82 4.50 -10.97
C ALA A 32 -9.15 3.82 -11.32
N ASP A 33 -9.92 4.39 -12.25
CA ASP A 33 -11.17 3.82 -12.72
C ASP A 33 -10.91 2.53 -13.51
N VAL A 34 -11.17 1.41 -12.87
CA VAL A 34 -10.94 0.07 -13.40
C VAL A 34 -11.75 -0.14 -14.66
N ASP A 35 -12.98 0.38 -14.73
CA ASP A 35 -13.84 0.19 -15.89
C ASP A 35 -13.25 0.95 -17.08
N HIS A 36 -12.81 2.20 -16.87
CA HIS A 36 -12.17 3.03 -17.90
C HIS A 36 -10.84 2.45 -18.41
N TYR A 37 -9.99 1.93 -17.51
CA TYR A 37 -8.66 1.44 -17.90
C TYR A 37 -8.64 -0.04 -18.33
N SER A 38 -9.74 -0.78 -18.12
CA SER A 38 -9.81 -2.23 -18.44
C SER A 38 -10.76 -2.57 -19.59
N GLU A 39 -11.32 -1.57 -20.30
CA GLU A 39 -12.37 -1.74 -21.33
C GLU A 39 -12.06 -2.84 -22.36
N THR A 40 -10.79 -3.01 -22.74
CA THR A 40 -10.38 -4.00 -23.75
C THR A 40 -10.01 -5.38 -23.19
N LYS A 41 -9.57 -5.47 -21.92
CA LYS A 41 -9.00 -6.70 -21.34
C LYS A 41 -9.92 -7.43 -20.35
N LYS A 42 -11.07 -6.84 -19.96
CA LYS A 42 -11.98 -7.35 -18.91
C LYS A 42 -11.30 -7.65 -17.56
N GLN A 43 -10.05 -7.21 -17.37
CA GLN A 43 -9.29 -7.38 -16.15
C GLN A 43 -8.29 -6.22 -15.96
N PRO A 44 -8.10 -5.75 -14.72
CA PRO A 44 -7.03 -4.81 -14.38
C PRO A 44 -5.66 -5.36 -14.76
N THR A 45 -4.83 -4.53 -15.39
CA THR A 45 -3.45 -4.88 -15.76
C THR A 45 -2.44 -3.93 -15.12
N THR A 46 -1.16 -4.31 -15.14
CA THR A 46 -0.06 -3.55 -14.52
C THR A 46 0.23 -2.21 -15.21
N ASP A 47 -0.36 -1.98 -16.38
CA ASP A 47 -0.30 -0.75 -17.18
C ASP A 47 -1.24 0.35 -16.65
N MET A 48 -2.13 0.02 -15.69
CA MET A 48 -2.96 1.02 -15.03
C MET A 48 -2.10 2.05 -14.29
N PRO A 49 -2.49 3.34 -14.30
CA PRO A 49 -1.69 4.41 -13.69
C PRO A 49 -1.57 4.25 -12.18
N VAL A 50 -2.57 3.67 -11.51
CA VAL A 50 -2.52 3.22 -10.12
C VAL A 50 -3.27 1.91 -10.01
N PHE A 51 -2.63 0.89 -9.46
CA PHE A 51 -3.22 -0.44 -9.46
C PHE A 51 -4.30 -0.63 -8.38
N TYR A 52 -5.39 -1.25 -8.81
CA TYR A 52 -6.44 -1.79 -7.95
C TYR A 52 -7.13 -2.94 -8.69
N ASN A 53 -7.24 -4.10 -8.04
CA ASN A 53 -7.96 -5.24 -8.59
C ASN A 53 -9.18 -5.62 -7.72
N PRO A 54 -10.42 -5.32 -8.17
CA PRO A 54 -11.64 -5.70 -7.46
C PRO A 54 -11.78 -7.22 -7.24
N ARG A 55 -11.21 -8.06 -8.12
CA ARG A 55 -11.28 -9.52 -7.98
C ARG A 55 -10.53 -10.04 -6.75
N MET A 56 -9.57 -9.26 -6.24
CA MET A 56 -8.81 -9.58 -5.03
C MET A 56 -9.55 -9.23 -3.72
N LYS A 57 -10.81 -8.79 -3.79
CA LYS A 57 -11.61 -8.44 -2.61
C LYS A 57 -11.70 -9.60 -1.62
N LEU A 58 -11.96 -10.82 -2.10
CA LEU A 58 -12.08 -11.99 -1.22
C LEU A 58 -10.76 -12.33 -0.52
N ASN A 59 -9.62 -12.23 -1.24
CA ASN A 59 -8.30 -12.40 -0.64
C ASN A 59 -8.08 -11.38 0.50
N ARG A 60 -8.40 -10.11 0.27
CA ARG A 60 -8.34 -9.07 1.31
C ARG A 60 -9.30 -9.33 2.47
N ASP A 61 -10.51 -9.83 2.21
CA ASP A 61 -11.47 -10.20 3.27
C ASP A 61 -10.89 -11.28 4.19
N PHE A 62 -10.21 -12.29 3.64
CA PHE A 62 -9.53 -13.33 4.44
C PHE A 62 -8.42 -12.75 5.30
N SER A 63 -7.59 -11.86 4.75
CA SER A 63 -6.52 -11.25 5.53
C SER A 63 -7.06 -10.38 6.67
N ILE A 64 -8.16 -9.66 6.44
CA ILE A 64 -8.85 -8.87 7.47
C ILE A 64 -9.38 -9.77 8.58
N LEU A 65 -10.04 -10.87 8.22
CA LEU A 65 -10.55 -11.84 9.19
C LEU A 65 -9.42 -12.44 10.03
N PHE A 66 -8.33 -12.84 9.39
CA PHE A 66 -7.16 -13.39 10.08
C PHE A 66 -6.55 -12.37 11.05
N LEU A 67 -6.21 -11.17 10.56
CA LEU A 67 -5.56 -10.15 11.39
C LEU A 67 -6.47 -9.70 12.53
N ALA A 68 -7.77 -9.52 12.27
CA ALA A 68 -8.72 -9.14 13.32
C ALA A 68 -8.83 -10.19 14.42
N THR A 69 -8.73 -11.48 14.08
CA THR A 69 -8.74 -12.58 15.05
C THR A 69 -7.41 -12.63 15.81
N TYR A 70 -6.28 -12.53 15.12
CA TYR A 70 -4.95 -12.51 15.73
C TYR A 70 -4.81 -11.40 16.79
N LEU A 71 -5.36 -10.22 16.49
CA LEU A 71 -5.31 -9.05 17.37
C LEU A 71 -6.18 -9.16 18.64
N GLN A 72 -6.96 -10.23 18.80
CA GLN A 72 -7.67 -10.50 20.06
C GLN A 72 -6.74 -11.04 21.15
N SER A 73 -5.65 -11.69 20.78
CA SER A 73 -4.71 -12.35 21.71
C SER A 73 -3.25 -11.93 21.52
N SER A 74 -2.97 -11.07 20.55
CA SER A 74 -1.62 -10.65 20.19
C SER A 74 -1.63 -9.19 19.72
N ASP A 75 -0.48 -8.55 19.74
CA ASP A 75 -0.34 -7.13 19.38
C ASP A 75 0.50 -6.98 18.11
N VAL A 76 0.12 -6.01 17.28
CA VAL A 76 0.90 -5.53 16.13
C VAL A 76 1.10 -4.05 16.41
N LYS A 77 2.33 -3.54 16.29
CA LYS A 77 2.60 -2.11 16.51
C LYS A 77 2.92 -1.41 15.21
N LEU A 78 3.68 -2.06 14.34
CA LEU A 78 4.11 -1.52 13.06
C LEU A 78 3.95 -2.57 11.96
N MET A 79 3.11 -2.26 10.97
CA MET A 79 2.96 -3.08 9.77
C MET A 79 3.59 -2.41 8.54
N CYS A 80 3.87 -3.22 7.51
CA CYS A 80 4.34 -2.74 6.22
C CYS A 80 3.61 -3.44 5.06
N GLU A 81 3.19 -2.65 4.08
CA GLU A 81 2.73 -3.11 2.76
C GLU A 81 3.67 -2.51 1.70
N PRO A 82 4.64 -3.27 1.18
CA PRO A 82 5.71 -2.71 0.36
C PRO A 82 5.36 -2.62 -1.14
N LEU A 83 4.14 -3.02 -1.53
CA LEU A 83 3.62 -3.02 -2.90
C LEU A 83 2.15 -2.55 -2.90
N ALA A 84 1.92 -1.32 -2.44
CA ALA A 84 0.63 -0.90 -1.94
C ALA A 84 -0.42 -0.55 -3.03
N GLY A 85 -0.02 -0.19 -4.25
CA GLY A 85 -0.96 0.28 -5.27
C GLY A 85 -1.78 1.47 -4.78
N CYS A 86 -3.12 1.35 -4.74
CA CYS A 86 -3.98 2.38 -4.14
C CYS A 86 -4.03 2.36 -2.58
N GLY A 87 -3.40 1.39 -1.93
CA GLY A 87 -3.32 1.24 -0.47
C GLY A 87 -4.52 0.54 0.17
N VAL A 88 -5.45 -0.02 -0.63
CA VAL A 88 -6.71 -0.59 -0.13
C VAL A 88 -6.51 -1.62 0.99
N ARG A 89 -5.47 -2.45 0.91
CA ARG A 89 -5.22 -3.53 1.88
C ARG A 89 -4.84 -2.96 3.25
N THR A 90 -3.83 -2.09 3.33
CA THR A 90 -3.48 -1.38 4.58
C THR A 90 -4.62 -0.51 5.12
N LEU A 91 -5.33 0.22 4.26
CA LEU A 91 -6.46 1.05 4.69
C LEU A 91 -7.55 0.19 5.35
N ARG A 92 -7.84 -0.98 4.78
CA ARG A 92 -8.78 -1.94 5.37
C ARG A 92 -8.27 -2.49 6.70
N TYR A 93 -6.98 -2.84 6.82
CA TYR A 93 -6.43 -3.27 8.11
C TYR A 93 -6.65 -2.21 9.18
N LEU A 94 -6.30 -0.95 8.89
CA LEU A 94 -6.39 0.15 9.86
C LEU A 94 -7.82 0.50 10.27
N ASN A 95 -8.78 0.39 9.34
CA ASN A 95 -10.19 0.73 9.56
C ASN A 95 -11.01 -0.42 10.17
N GLU A 96 -10.66 -1.66 9.84
CA GLU A 96 -11.54 -2.80 10.08
C GLU A 96 -11.03 -3.75 11.19
N CYS A 97 -9.72 -3.78 11.43
CA CYS A 97 -9.14 -4.57 12.52
C CYS A 97 -9.10 -3.76 13.83
N PRO A 98 -9.27 -4.41 15.01
CA PRO A 98 -9.13 -3.76 16.30
C PRO A 98 -7.67 -3.32 16.56
N GLY A 99 -7.46 -2.46 17.55
CA GLY A 99 -6.13 -2.00 17.94
C GLY A 99 -5.65 -0.74 17.23
N SER A 100 -4.47 -0.27 17.63
CA SER A 100 -3.92 1.03 17.23
C SER A 100 -2.50 0.89 16.66
N PHE A 101 -2.34 0.05 15.65
CA PHE A 101 -1.07 -0.10 14.94
C PHE A 101 -0.85 1.01 13.92
N GLN A 102 0.44 1.24 13.63
CA GLN A 102 0.92 2.11 12.56
C GLN A 102 1.26 1.30 11.31
N ALA A 103 1.20 1.93 10.15
CA ALA A 103 1.51 1.32 8.87
C ALA A 103 2.46 2.17 8.02
N LEU A 104 3.41 1.50 7.38
CA LEU A 104 4.21 2.06 6.28
C LEU A 104 3.81 1.38 4.97
N MET A 105 3.35 2.18 4.01
CA MET A 105 3.04 1.71 2.66
C MET A 105 4.12 2.16 1.69
N PHE A 106 4.61 1.25 0.85
CA PHE A 106 5.57 1.57 -0.19
C PHE A 106 5.00 1.28 -1.56
N ASP A 107 5.41 2.09 -2.52
CA ASP A 107 5.21 1.84 -3.93
C ASP A 107 6.32 2.52 -4.73
N ALA A 108 6.72 1.92 -5.85
CA ALA A 108 7.70 2.52 -6.74
C ALA A 108 7.08 3.59 -7.63
N ASN A 109 5.75 3.58 -7.79
CA ASN A 109 5.02 4.52 -8.63
C ASN A 109 4.63 5.79 -7.84
N PRO A 110 5.10 6.99 -8.25
CA PRO A 110 4.75 8.24 -7.58
C PRO A 110 3.23 8.50 -7.56
N LEU A 111 2.50 8.14 -8.62
CA LEU A 111 1.04 8.32 -8.70
C LEU A 111 0.30 7.44 -7.69
N ALA A 112 0.85 6.25 -7.39
CA ALA A 112 0.32 5.38 -6.36
C ALA A 112 0.50 6.00 -4.98
N ILE A 113 1.69 6.57 -4.69
CA ILE A 113 1.97 7.28 -3.43
C ILE A 113 1.04 8.48 -3.24
N GLU A 114 0.84 9.30 -4.27
CA GLU A 114 -0.13 10.41 -4.21
C GLU A 114 -1.55 9.92 -3.90
N THR A 115 -1.97 8.83 -4.55
CA THR A 115 -3.29 8.22 -4.31
C THR A 115 -3.42 7.68 -2.89
N ILE A 116 -2.39 6.99 -2.40
CA ILE A 116 -2.34 6.49 -1.02
C ILE A 116 -2.44 7.66 -0.03
N GLN A 117 -1.70 8.74 -0.23
CA GLN A 117 -1.74 9.92 0.65
C GLN A 117 -3.13 10.56 0.68
N LYS A 118 -3.78 10.72 -0.49
CA LYS A 118 -5.19 11.16 -0.57
C LYS A 118 -6.10 10.24 0.25
N ASN A 119 -5.92 8.92 0.12
CA ASN A 119 -6.72 7.93 0.84
C ASN A 119 -6.49 7.93 2.35
N ILE A 120 -5.25 8.10 2.82
CA ILE A 120 -4.91 8.26 4.24
C ILE A 120 -5.68 9.44 4.83
N VAL A 121 -5.63 10.60 4.16
CA VAL A 121 -6.31 11.81 4.61
C VAL A 121 -7.83 11.60 4.66
N ARG A 122 -8.43 11.05 3.59
CA ARG A 122 -9.87 10.78 3.51
C ARG A 122 -10.36 9.83 4.60
N ASN A 123 -9.56 8.84 4.98
CA ASN A 123 -9.88 7.89 6.05
C ASN A 123 -9.48 8.39 7.45
N LYS A 124 -8.93 9.61 7.58
CA LYS A 124 -8.47 10.19 8.86
C LYS A 124 -7.37 9.35 9.53
N LEU A 125 -6.48 8.78 8.72
CA LEU A 125 -5.40 7.88 9.16
C LEU A 125 -4.01 8.53 9.20
N THR A 126 -3.93 9.86 9.12
CA THR A 126 -2.65 10.60 9.03
C THR A 126 -1.70 10.39 10.21
N THR A 127 -2.22 9.99 11.38
CA THR A 127 -1.40 9.65 12.56
C THR A 127 -1.01 8.18 12.63
N ARG A 128 -1.61 7.34 11.79
CA ARG A 128 -1.45 5.87 11.80
C ARG A 128 -0.83 5.32 10.53
N ALA A 129 -0.74 6.09 9.46
CA ALA A 129 -0.25 5.62 8.17
C ALA A 129 0.65 6.67 7.52
N ASN A 130 1.74 6.21 6.90
CA ASN A 130 2.57 7.00 6.01
C ASN A 130 2.87 6.21 4.73
N ALA A 131 3.11 6.94 3.63
CA ALA A 131 3.45 6.35 2.33
C ALA A 131 4.81 6.87 1.86
N MET A 132 5.65 5.99 1.33
CA MET A 132 6.99 6.33 0.85
C MET A 132 7.22 5.79 -0.55
N ILE A 133 7.73 6.65 -1.43
CA ILE A 133 8.12 6.26 -2.79
C ILE A 133 9.45 5.49 -2.76
N GLY A 134 9.49 4.34 -3.41
CA GLY A 134 10.74 3.62 -3.62
C GLY A 134 10.60 2.13 -3.91
N ASN A 135 11.75 1.49 -4.12
CA ASN A 135 11.78 0.05 -4.36
C ASN A 135 11.45 -0.72 -3.07
N ALA A 136 10.46 -1.60 -3.16
CA ALA A 136 10.01 -2.46 -2.06
C ALA A 136 11.15 -3.14 -1.28
N LYS A 137 12.12 -3.75 -1.96
CA LYS A 137 13.21 -4.50 -1.30
C LYS A 137 14.15 -3.58 -0.54
N VAL A 138 14.44 -2.40 -1.11
CA VAL A 138 15.30 -1.40 -0.47
C VAL A 138 14.59 -0.85 0.76
N LEU A 139 13.34 -0.40 0.62
CA LEU A 139 12.59 0.19 1.72
C LEU A 139 12.28 -0.80 2.85
N LEU A 140 11.98 -2.07 2.53
CA LEU A 140 11.86 -3.11 3.55
C LEU A 140 13.10 -3.20 4.42
N LEU A 141 14.30 -3.13 3.84
CA LEU A 141 15.57 -3.24 4.56
C LEU A 141 15.97 -1.94 5.26
N THR A 142 15.71 -0.77 4.66
CA THR A 142 16.11 0.52 5.23
C THR A 142 15.21 0.94 6.37
N GLU A 143 13.89 0.83 6.19
CA GLU A 143 12.91 1.28 7.18
C GLU A 143 12.85 0.34 8.39
N SER A 144 13.30 -0.91 8.25
CA SER A 144 13.38 -1.86 9.36
C SER A 144 14.66 -1.76 10.20
N ARG A 145 15.62 -0.88 9.88
CA ARG A 145 16.90 -0.78 10.60
C ARG A 145 16.73 -0.32 12.05
N GLY A 146 15.86 0.67 12.27
CA GLY A 146 15.59 1.21 13.60
C GLY A 146 14.52 0.41 14.35
N LYS A 147 13.43 0.06 13.65
CA LYS A 147 12.32 -0.70 14.21
C LYS A 147 11.81 -1.70 13.17
N ARG A 148 11.98 -2.99 13.47
CA ARG A 148 11.48 -4.10 12.65
C ARG A 148 9.96 -4.15 12.68
N PHE A 149 9.38 -4.69 11.60
CA PHE A 149 7.93 -4.81 11.41
C PHE A 149 7.37 -6.00 12.21
N ASP A 150 6.18 -5.82 12.78
CA ASP A 150 5.42 -6.91 13.40
C ASP A 150 4.56 -7.64 12.37
N PHE A 151 4.24 -6.98 11.25
CA PHE A 151 3.46 -7.56 10.16
C PHE A 151 3.94 -7.01 8.81
N VAL A 152 4.26 -7.90 7.86
CA VAL A 152 4.56 -7.54 6.46
C VAL A 152 3.60 -8.31 5.55
N ASP A 153 2.98 -7.60 4.61
CA ASP A 153 2.06 -8.20 3.62
C ASP A 153 2.59 -7.99 2.20
N ILE A 154 3.04 -9.06 1.55
CA ILE A 154 3.61 -9.07 0.19
C ILE A 154 2.56 -9.57 -0.80
N ASP A 155 2.01 -8.67 -1.60
CA ASP A 155 1.02 -8.96 -2.65
C ASP A 155 1.49 -8.43 -4.02
N PRO A 156 2.47 -9.08 -4.66
CA PRO A 156 2.99 -8.65 -5.95
C PRO A 156 2.11 -9.14 -7.10
N PHE A 157 2.37 -8.58 -8.28
CA PHE A 157 2.03 -9.28 -9.51
C PHE A 157 2.96 -10.46 -9.72
N GLY A 158 2.38 -11.66 -9.72
CA GLY A 158 3.13 -12.90 -9.90
C GLY A 158 3.90 -13.30 -8.64
N SER A 159 5.11 -13.81 -8.82
CA SER A 159 5.83 -14.48 -7.73
C SER A 159 6.29 -13.50 -6.62
N PRO A 160 6.07 -13.84 -5.33
CA PRO A 160 6.60 -13.07 -4.20
C PRO A 160 8.07 -13.38 -3.87
N THR A 161 8.65 -14.42 -4.49
CA THR A 161 10.04 -14.86 -4.27
C THR A 161 11.07 -13.73 -4.29
N PRO A 162 11.00 -12.73 -5.20
CA PRO A 162 11.98 -11.63 -5.23
C PRO A 162 12.03 -10.80 -3.93
N TYR A 163 10.93 -10.73 -3.17
CA TYR A 163 10.79 -9.89 -1.99
C TYR A 163 10.97 -10.67 -0.68
N LEU A 164 10.87 -11.99 -0.73
CA LEU A 164 10.81 -12.87 0.44
C LEU A 164 11.99 -12.68 1.39
N ASN A 165 13.22 -12.63 0.86
CA ASN A 165 14.42 -12.46 1.69
C ASN A 165 14.41 -11.11 2.44
N ALA A 166 14.03 -10.03 1.75
CA ALA A 166 13.96 -8.70 2.37
C ALA A 166 12.84 -8.63 3.42
N ALA A 167 11.68 -9.23 3.15
CA ALA A 167 10.55 -9.28 4.08
C ALA A 167 10.89 -10.06 5.36
N ILE A 168 11.51 -11.24 5.25
CA ILE A 168 11.93 -12.01 6.42
C ILE A 168 12.96 -11.23 7.24
N GLN A 169 13.93 -10.58 6.58
CA GLN A 169 14.93 -9.78 7.26
C GLN A 169 14.40 -8.50 7.87
N SER A 170 13.23 -8.00 7.47
CA SER A 170 12.64 -6.77 8.00
C SER A 170 11.69 -7.00 9.18
N LEU A 171 11.23 -8.24 9.37
CA LEU A 171 10.31 -8.64 10.44
C LEU A 171 11.01 -8.76 11.81
N GLN A 172 10.22 -8.63 12.87
CA GLN A 172 10.62 -9.01 14.22
C GLN A 172 10.97 -10.51 14.26
N PRO A 173 12.02 -10.92 14.99
CA PRO A 173 12.42 -12.34 15.02
C PRO A 173 11.39 -13.29 15.66
N LYS A 174 10.45 -12.75 16.47
CA LYS A 174 9.47 -13.54 17.22
C LYS A 174 8.10 -12.89 17.14
N GLY A 175 7.07 -13.70 16.91
CA GLY A 175 5.67 -13.26 16.93
C GLY A 175 5.26 -12.35 15.76
N ALA A 176 6.14 -12.17 14.77
CA ALA A 176 5.84 -11.38 13.59
C ALA A 176 5.06 -12.20 12.56
N LEU A 177 4.24 -11.51 11.77
CA LEU A 177 3.42 -12.09 10.73
C LEU A 177 3.99 -11.75 9.34
N LEU A 178 4.00 -12.74 8.46
CA LEU A 178 4.27 -12.56 7.04
C LEU A 178 3.06 -13.07 6.25
N ALA A 179 2.38 -12.19 5.53
CA ALA A 179 1.38 -12.56 4.54
C ALA A 179 2.00 -12.51 3.14
N LEU A 180 1.67 -13.50 2.31
CA LEU A 180 2.18 -13.65 0.95
C LEU A 180 1.03 -14.01 0.00
N THR A 181 1.01 -13.40 -1.18
CA THR A 181 0.17 -13.82 -2.31
C THR A 181 1.07 -14.29 -3.45
N ALA A 182 0.68 -15.36 -4.15
CA ALA A 182 1.45 -16.00 -5.23
C ALA A 182 0.53 -16.51 -6.35
#